data_AF-A0A450X0M0-F1
#
_entry.id   AF-A0A450X0M0-F1
#
_cell.length_a   1.000
_cell.length_b   1.000
_cell.length_c   1.000
_cell.angle_alpha   90.00
_cell.angle_beta   90.00
_cell.angle_gamma   90.00
#
_symmetry.space_group_name_H-M   'P 1'
#
loop_
_entity.id
_entity.type
_entity.pdbx_description
1 polymer ?
#
loop_
_entity_poly.entity_id
_entity_poly.type
_entity_poly.pdbx_seq_one_letter_code
_entity_poly.pdbx_strand_id
1 'polypeptide(L)'
;TDSDLLTVETGAETSALLVDRSGNVGIGAANPAAKLDVAGGIRVGAETVCDAGREGTIRYNDAGDEIEFCDGSAWSRVEGPKGDQGLAGPMGPQGPRGDTGATGPQGPKGSKGDTGGQPARKDPRVNRE
;
A
#
# COMPACT_ATOMS: atom_id res chain seq x y z
N THR A 1 -26.84 42.21 27.65
CA THR A 1 -26.58 41.32 26.51
C THR A 1 -25.73 40.19 27.01
N ASP A 2 -26.01 39.01 26.50
CA ASP A 2 -25.61 37.74 27.06
C ASP A 2 -24.11 37.47 26.85
N SER A 3 -23.29 38.00 27.75
CA SER A 3 -21.85 37.80 27.71
C SER A 3 -21.48 36.37 28.07
N ASP A 4 -20.45 35.86 27.43
CA ASP A 4 -19.80 34.59 27.75
C ASP A 4 -19.41 34.52 29.23
N LEU A 5 -19.26 33.30 29.77
CA LEU A 5 -18.81 33.12 31.16
C LEU A 5 -17.33 33.49 31.32
N LEU A 6 -16.52 33.20 30.30
CA LEU A 6 -15.11 33.57 30.23
C LEU A 6 -14.69 33.67 28.76
N THR A 7 -14.01 34.76 28.41
CA THR A 7 -13.36 34.90 27.10
C THR A 7 -11.94 35.39 27.29
N VAL A 8 -11.00 34.76 26.59
CA VAL A 8 -9.59 35.17 26.50
C VAL A 8 -9.29 35.52 25.05
N GLU A 9 -8.81 36.74 24.84
CA GLU A 9 -8.41 37.26 23.54
C GLU A 9 -6.88 37.42 23.51
N THR A 10 -6.24 37.01 22.41
CA THR A 10 -4.78 37.09 22.25
C THR A 10 -4.36 38.12 21.19
N GLY A 11 -5.32 38.82 20.59
CA GLY A 11 -5.11 39.77 19.49
C GLY A 11 -4.93 39.11 18.11
N ALA A 12 -4.42 37.87 18.06
CA ALA A 12 -4.43 37.04 16.86
C ALA A 12 -5.76 36.31 16.67
N GLU A 13 -6.37 35.88 17.78
CA GLU A 13 -7.69 35.25 17.82
C GLU A 13 -8.65 36.14 18.63
N THR A 14 -9.85 36.34 18.12
CA THR A 14 -10.93 37.05 18.83
C THR A 14 -11.54 36.20 19.95
N SER A 15 -11.28 34.90 19.98
CA SER A 15 -11.74 33.98 21.04
C SER A 15 -10.75 32.82 21.18
N ALA A 16 -9.59 33.10 21.75
CA ALA A 16 -8.54 32.11 21.92
C ALA A 16 -8.95 30.99 22.90
N LEU A 17 -9.63 31.37 23.99
CA LEU A 17 -10.36 30.47 24.88
C LEU A 17 -11.71 31.10 25.17
N LEU A 18 -12.77 30.31 25.01
CA LEU A 18 -14.15 30.72 25.24
C LEU A 18 -14.84 29.69 26.13
N VAL A 19 -15.58 30.14 27.14
CA VAL A 19 -16.55 29.34 27.88
C VAL A 19 -17.91 30.00 27.75
N ASP A 20 -18.81 29.38 27.02
CA ASP A 20 -20.16 29.91 26.81
C ASP A 20 -21.08 29.61 28.01
N ARG A 21 -22.27 30.21 28.04
CA ARG A 21 -23.25 29.99 29.12
C ARG A 21 -23.94 28.62 29.07
N SER A 22 -23.78 27.88 27.99
CA SER A 22 -24.18 26.47 27.90
C SER A 22 -23.13 25.55 28.54
N GLY A 23 -21.97 26.09 28.94
CA GLY A 23 -20.83 25.36 29.48
C GLY A 23 -20.04 24.61 28.42
N ASN A 24 -20.01 25.11 27.18
CA ASN A 24 -19.12 24.61 26.14
C ASN A 24 -17.81 25.40 26.18
N VAL A 25 -16.70 24.71 25.93
CA VAL A 25 -15.36 25.28 25.90
C VAL A 25 -14.85 25.29 24.47
N GLY A 26 -14.54 26.48 23.95
CA GLY A 26 -13.89 26.70 22.67
C GLY A 26 -12.40 27.02 22.84
N ILE A 27 -11.53 26.35 22.09
CA ILE A 27 -10.12 26.75 21.93
C ILE A 27 -9.94 27.21 20.49
N GLY A 28 -9.77 28.53 20.29
CA GLY A 28 -9.79 29.16 18.96
C GLY A 28 -11.16 29.10 18.26
N ALA A 29 -12.18 28.52 18.89
CA ALA A 29 -13.53 28.37 18.34
C ALA A 29 -14.46 29.43 18.95
N ALA A 30 -14.94 30.37 18.14
CA ALA A 30 -15.83 31.45 18.59
C ALA A 30 -17.29 31.00 18.84
N ASN A 31 -17.70 29.84 18.30
CA ASN A 31 -19.04 29.27 18.49
C ASN A 31 -18.93 27.76 18.70
N PRO A 32 -18.57 27.28 19.91
CA PRO A 32 -18.34 25.86 20.17
C PRO A 32 -19.61 25.03 19.95
N ALA A 33 -19.55 24.07 19.03
CA ALA A 33 -20.68 23.19 18.71
C ALA A 33 -20.77 21.97 19.63
N ALA A 34 -19.73 21.71 20.43
CA ALA A 34 -19.62 20.62 21.38
C ALA A 34 -19.06 21.10 22.72
N LYS A 35 -19.08 20.22 23.72
CA LYS A 35 -18.59 20.54 25.08
C LYS A 35 -17.13 20.98 25.10
N LEU A 36 -16.31 20.37 24.26
CA LEU A 36 -14.96 20.82 23.94
C LEU A 36 -14.86 20.89 22.43
N ASP A 37 -14.62 22.09 21.91
CA ASP A 37 -14.46 22.35 20.48
C ASP A 37 -13.12 23.07 20.24
N VAL A 38 -12.27 22.51 19.40
CA VAL A 38 -10.92 23.01 19.15
C VAL A 38 -10.80 23.35 17.67
N ALA A 39 -10.64 24.64 17.37
CA ALA A 39 -10.33 25.10 16.02
C ALA A 39 -8.84 24.87 15.74
N GLY A 40 -8.48 23.66 15.33
CA GLY A 40 -7.10 23.28 15.02
C GLY A 40 -6.76 21.85 15.44
N GLY A 41 -5.47 21.51 15.42
CA GLY A 41 -4.98 20.21 15.87
C GLY A 41 -4.81 20.14 17.39
N ILE A 42 -5.04 18.96 17.96
CA ILE A 42 -4.76 18.66 19.37
C ILE A 42 -3.47 17.85 19.45
N ARG A 43 -2.48 18.32 20.20
CA ARG A 43 -1.31 17.53 20.57
C ARG A 43 -1.63 16.78 21.87
N VAL A 44 -1.60 15.45 21.82
CA VAL A 44 -1.84 14.59 22.98
C VAL A 44 -0.50 14.10 23.52
N GLY A 45 -0.34 14.04 24.85
CA GLY A 45 0.89 13.59 25.50
C GLY A 45 1.10 12.08 25.46
N ALA A 46 2.27 11.64 25.93
CA ALA A 46 2.70 10.23 26.02
C ALA A 46 2.60 9.71 27.46
N GLU A 47 1.37 9.57 27.99
CA GLU A 47 1.15 8.94 29.30
C GLU A 47 1.65 7.49 29.28
N THR A 48 2.40 7.10 30.30
CA THR A 48 3.06 5.79 30.37
C THR A 48 2.28 4.78 31.22
N VAL A 49 1.45 5.25 32.14
CA VAL A 49 0.67 4.40 33.04
C VAL A 49 -0.77 4.28 32.56
N CYS A 50 -1.25 3.05 32.39
CA CYS A 50 -2.67 2.75 32.31
C CYS A 50 -3.06 1.87 33.50
N ASP A 51 -4.00 2.36 34.30
CA ASP A 51 -4.61 1.67 35.44
C ASP A 51 -6.07 2.13 35.58
N ALA A 52 -6.80 1.51 36.50
CA ALA A 52 -8.23 1.80 36.71
C ALA A 52 -8.51 3.28 37.05
N GLY A 53 -7.52 4.01 37.58
CA GLY A 53 -7.66 5.45 37.87
C GLY A 53 -7.53 6.34 36.63
N ARG A 54 -7.00 5.80 35.53
CA ARG A 54 -6.78 6.51 34.25
C ARG A 54 -7.58 5.92 33.10
N GLU A 55 -8.52 5.01 33.37
CA GLU A 55 -9.44 4.49 32.36
C GLU A 55 -10.09 5.65 31.58
N GLY A 56 -10.12 5.55 30.25
CA GLY A 56 -10.61 6.59 29.34
C GLY A 56 -9.56 7.65 28.94
N THR A 57 -8.35 7.62 29.50
CA THR A 57 -7.26 8.51 29.05
C THR A 57 -6.89 8.22 27.60
N ILE A 58 -6.73 9.25 26.79
CA ILE A 58 -6.21 9.16 25.42
C ILE A 58 -4.73 9.55 25.43
N ARG A 59 -3.90 8.80 24.70
CA ARG A 59 -2.49 9.14 24.47
C ARG A 59 -2.09 9.02 23.00
N TYR A 60 -0.94 9.59 22.67
CA TYR A 60 -0.24 9.28 21.43
C TYR A 60 0.97 8.39 21.72
N ASN A 61 1.07 7.25 21.04
CA ASN A 61 2.18 6.33 21.10
C ASN A 61 3.14 6.60 19.93
N ASP A 62 4.29 7.22 20.22
CA ASP A 62 5.27 7.63 19.22
C ASP A 62 5.98 6.46 18.53
N ALA A 63 6.15 5.34 19.22
CA ALA A 63 6.77 4.14 18.66
C ALA A 63 5.86 3.44 17.63
N GLY A 64 4.55 3.60 17.79
CA GLY A 64 3.53 3.01 16.92
C GLY A 64 2.89 3.98 15.93
N ASP A 65 3.22 5.28 16.00
CA ASP A 65 2.56 6.37 15.29
C ASP A 65 1.01 6.36 15.42
N GLU A 66 0.49 6.01 16.60
CA GLU A 66 -0.93 5.70 16.78
C GLU A 66 -1.57 6.36 18.01
N ILE A 67 -2.90 6.58 17.94
CA ILE A 67 -3.71 7.00 19.08
C ILE A 67 -4.17 5.75 19.84
N GLU A 68 -3.99 5.79 21.17
CA GLU A 68 -4.42 4.74 22.08
C GLU A 68 -5.29 5.32 23.18
N PHE A 69 -6.18 4.49 23.74
CA PHE A 69 -6.91 4.80 24.96
C PHE A 69 -6.61 3.78 26.05
N CYS A 70 -6.64 4.20 27.30
CA CYS A 70 -6.50 3.32 28.45
C CYS A 70 -7.84 2.67 28.78
N ASP A 71 -7.90 1.34 28.80
CA ASP A 71 -9.10 0.55 29.17
C ASP A 71 -9.19 0.22 30.67
N GLY A 72 -8.34 0.87 31.48
CA GLY A 72 -8.22 0.63 32.92
C GLY A 72 -7.19 -0.43 33.30
N SER A 73 -6.59 -1.12 32.34
CA SER A 73 -5.50 -2.08 32.58
C SER A 73 -4.38 -2.02 31.55
N ALA A 74 -4.71 -1.72 30.30
CA ALA A 74 -3.77 -1.65 29.19
C ALA A 74 -4.13 -0.53 28.21
N TRP A 75 -3.14 -0.19 27.38
CA TRP A 75 -3.34 0.70 26.25
C TRP A 75 -3.90 -0.08 25.07
N SER A 76 -5.04 0.38 24.57
CA SER A 76 -5.76 -0.20 23.45
C SER A 76 -5.75 0.76 22.27
N ARG A 77 -5.45 0.24 21.08
CA ARG A 77 -5.44 1.02 19.84
C ARG A 77 -6.85 1.43 19.45
N VAL A 78 -6.99 2.65 18.93
CA VAL A 78 -8.27 3.16 18.44
C VAL A 78 -8.57 2.64 17.02
N GLU A 79 -7.54 2.36 16.22
CA GLU A 79 -7.71 1.84 14.86
C GLU A 79 -7.83 0.31 14.81
N GLY A 80 -8.60 -0.16 13.82
CA GLY A 80 -8.67 -1.59 13.47
C GLY A 80 -7.37 -2.08 12.81
N PRO A 81 -7.22 -3.39 12.60
CA PRO A 81 -6.04 -3.93 11.93
C PRO A 81 -5.88 -3.34 10.54
N LYS A 82 -4.62 -3.10 10.13
CA LYS A 82 -4.31 -2.74 8.74
C LYS A 82 -4.88 -3.80 7.80
N GLY A 83 -5.57 -3.36 6.75
CA GLY A 83 -6.13 -4.27 5.75
C GLY A 83 -5.04 -5.10 5.04
N ASP A 84 -5.43 -6.28 4.56
CA ASP A 84 -4.53 -7.16 3.82
C ASP A 84 -3.92 -6.48 2.59
N GLN A 85 -2.70 -6.87 2.23
CA GLN A 85 -2.09 -6.43 0.98
C GLN A 85 -2.94 -6.89 -0.22
N GLY A 86 -3.18 -5.99 -1.17
CA GLY A 86 -3.87 -6.34 -2.41
C GLY A 86 -3.17 -7.46 -3.17
N LEU A 87 -3.95 -8.31 -3.85
CA LEU A 87 -3.41 -9.37 -4.71
C LEU A 87 -2.52 -8.78 -5.81
N ALA A 88 -1.51 -9.54 -6.25
CA ALA A 88 -0.72 -9.18 -7.41
C ALA A 88 -1.64 -8.99 -8.64
N GLY A 89 -1.33 -7.98 -9.46
CA GLY A 89 -2.07 -7.75 -10.70
C GLY A 89 -1.99 -8.94 -11.67
N PRO A 90 -2.94 -9.07 -12.60
CA PRO A 90 -2.89 -10.13 -13.60
C PRO A 90 -1.61 -10.03 -14.45
N MET A 91 -1.14 -11.17 -14.95
CA MET A 91 -0.07 -11.21 -15.95
C MET A 91 -0.49 -10.39 -17.19
N GLY A 92 0.44 -9.63 -17.76
CA GLY A 92 0.20 -8.88 -18.99
C GLY A 92 -0.17 -9.79 -20.17
N PRO A 93 -0.80 -9.24 -21.23
CA PRO A 93 -1.13 -10.00 -22.43
C PRO A 93 0.14 -10.58 -23.07
N GLN A 94 0.01 -11.75 -23.70
CA GLN A 94 1.10 -12.31 -24.52
C GLN A 94 1.47 -11.34 -25.65
N GLY A 95 2.77 -11.17 -25.91
CA GLY A 95 3.25 -10.35 -27.02
C GLY A 95 2.76 -10.88 -28.38
N PRO A 96 2.74 -10.03 -29.43
CA PRO A 96 2.34 -10.44 -30.76
C PRO A 96 3.25 -11.57 -31.29
N ARG A 97 2.70 -12.47 -32.10
CA ARG A 97 3.47 -13.49 -32.82
C ARG A 97 4.44 -12.78 -33.77
N GLY A 98 5.71 -13.18 -33.78
CA GLY A 98 6.71 -12.62 -34.69
C GLY A 98 6.37 -12.86 -36.16
N ASP A 99 6.82 -11.96 -37.02
CA ASP A 99 6.60 -12.03 -38.47
C ASP A 99 7.19 -13.33 -39.04
N THR A 100 6.50 -13.92 -40.02
CA THR A 100 7.01 -15.10 -40.74
C THR A 100 8.25 -14.72 -41.54
N GLY A 101 9.32 -15.50 -41.37
CA GLY A 101 10.59 -15.25 -42.06
C GLY A 101 10.45 -15.24 -43.59
N ALA A 102 11.30 -14.46 -44.26
CA ALA A 102 11.33 -14.36 -45.71
C ALA A 102 11.52 -15.76 -46.36
N THR A 103 10.79 -16.04 -47.44
CA THR A 103 10.94 -17.26 -48.23
C THR A 103 12.38 -17.38 -48.74
N GLY A 104 13.02 -18.54 -48.54
CA GLY A 104 14.39 -18.77 -48.96
C GLY A 104 14.59 -18.66 -50.48
N PRO A 105 15.82 -18.39 -50.96
CA PRO A 105 16.11 -18.28 -52.38
C PRO A 105 15.82 -19.62 -53.10
N GLN A 106 15.31 -19.54 -54.34
CA GLN A 106 15.11 -20.70 -55.21
C GLN A 106 16.45 -21.45 -55.39
N GLY A 107 16.45 -22.76 -55.12
CA GLY A 107 17.65 -23.59 -55.25
C GLY A 107 18.22 -23.63 -56.68
N PRO A 108 19.53 -23.88 -56.84
CA PRO A 108 20.16 -23.97 -58.15
C PRO A 108 19.56 -25.10 -58.99
N LYS A 109 19.39 -24.86 -60.29
CA LYS A 109 18.92 -25.86 -61.26
C LYS A 109 19.92 -27.02 -61.30
N GLY A 110 19.46 -28.25 -61.01
CA GLY A 110 20.31 -29.44 -60.94
C GLY A 110 21.07 -29.72 -62.23
N SER A 111 22.32 -30.17 -62.10
CA SER A 111 23.15 -30.62 -63.22
C SER A 111 22.57 -31.91 -63.83
N LYS A 112 22.62 -31.98 -65.15
CA LYS A 112 22.21 -33.14 -65.95
C LYS A 112 23.11 -34.33 -65.59
N GLY A 113 22.51 -35.45 -65.18
CA GLY A 113 23.23 -36.64 -64.75
C GLY A 113 23.88 -37.39 -65.91
N ASP A 114 25.16 -37.70 -65.76
CA ASP A 114 25.87 -38.59 -66.67
C ASP A 114 25.57 -40.06 -66.33
N THR A 115 25.03 -40.73 -67.35
CA THR A 115 25.05 -42.17 -67.66
C THR A 115 26.42 -42.79 -67.32
N GLY A 116 26.63 -43.99 -66.78
CA GLY A 116 25.91 -45.26 -66.80
C GLY A 116 26.90 -46.38 -67.20
N GLY A 117 26.96 -47.48 -66.45
CA GLY A 117 27.70 -48.73 -66.76
C GLY A 117 28.88 -48.99 -65.81
N GLN A 118 29.02 -50.11 -65.10
CA GLN A 118 28.66 -51.51 -65.40
C GLN A 118 28.47 -52.33 -64.10
N PRO A 119 27.63 -53.38 -64.09
CA PRO A 119 27.40 -54.24 -62.94
C PRO A 119 28.12 -55.61 -63.00
N ALA A 120 28.44 -56.13 -61.79
CA ALA A 120 28.56 -57.55 -61.39
C ALA A 120 29.76 -58.36 -61.97
N ARG A 121 30.38 -59.33 -61.27
CA ARG A 121 29.90 -60.49 -60.48
C ARG A 121 31.02 -60.96 -59.50
N LYS A 122 30.78 -61.34 -58.23
CA LYS A 122 30.44 -62.69 -57.67
C LYS A 122 31.38 -63.81 -58.20
N ASP A 123 32.03 -64.71 -57.45
CA ASP A 123 31.77 -65.36 -56.13
C ASP A 123 32.99 -66.28 -55.73
N PRO A 124 32.96 -67.28 -54.80
CA PRO A 124 33.72 -67.31 -53.54
C PRO A 124 34.67 -68.54 -53.36
N ARG A 125 35.23 -68.67 -52.12
CA ARG A 125 35.95 -69.83 -51.48
C ARG A 125 37.49 -69.70 -51.57
N VAL A 126 38.31 -69.94 -50.54
CA VAL A 126 38.35 -71.03 -49.53
C VAL A 126 39.12 -70.57 -48.25
N ASN A 127 38.72 -71.06 -47.07
CA ASN A 127 39.38 -70.96 -45.75
C ASN A 127 40.77 -71.64 -45.69
N ARG A 128 41.67 -71.15 -44.83
CA ARG A 128 42.44 -72.02 -43.91
C ARG A 128 43.07 -71.24 -42.74
N GLU A 129 42.74 -71.73 -41.54
CA GLU A 129 43.47 -71.76 -40.24
C GLU A 129 43.97 -70.45 -39.60
#